data_AF-A0A9D4ZBS7-F1
#
_entry.id   AF-A0A9D4ZBS7-F1
#
_cell.length_a   1.000
_cell.length_b   1.000
_cell.length_c   1.000
_cell.angle_alpha   90.00
_cell.angle_beta   90.00
_cell.angle_gamma   90.00
#
_symmetry.space_group_name_H-M   'P 1'
#
loop_
_entity.id
_entity.type
_entity.pdbx_description
1 polymer ?
#
loop_
_entity_poly.entity_id
_entity_poly.type
_entity_poly.pdbx_seq_one_letter_code
_entity_poly.pdbx_strand_id
1 'polypeptide(L)' 'MASKNPAVLGPWGGSGGAAFDDGYSTGGIKRVTLYYMDDYLRGLEVVYGKGTTVMHGARVGTSVALQPGAVIFCWLHE' A
#
# COMPACT_ATOMS: atom_id res chain seq x y z
N MET A 1 -29.33 -13.74 0.08
CA MET A 1 -28.17 -13.29 -0.72
C MET A 1 -26.94 -13.47 0.17
N ALA A 2 -25.96 -14.28 -0.21
CA ALA A 2 -24.76 -14.43 0.60
C ALA A 2 -23.98 -13.10 0.59
N SER A 3 -23.66 -12.54 1.76
CA SER A 3 -22.76 -11.40 1.81
C SER A 3 -21.40 -11.87 1.32
N LYS A 4 -20.90 -11.26 0.24
CA LYS A 4 -19.58 -11.57 -0.29
C LYS A 4 -18.54 -10.89 0.61
N ASN A 5 -18.30 -11.45 1.79
CA ASN A 5 -17.20 -10.98 2.62
C ASN A 5 -15.88 -11.34 1.92
N PRO A 6 -14.96 -10.36 1.75
CA PRO A 6 -13.63 -10.66 1.26
C PRO A 6 -12.96 -11.67 2.19
N ALA A 7 -12.27 -12.67 1.63
CA ALA A 7 -11.42 -13.54 2.42
C ALA A 7 -10.25 -12.72 2.97
N VAL A 8 -9.99 -12.83 4.27
CA VAL A 8 -8.81 -12.24 4.91
C VAL A 8 -7.66 -13.24 4.76
N LEU A 9 -6.53 -12.78 4.19
CA LEU A 9 -5.32 -13.58 4.00
C LEU A 9 -4.12 -12.92 4.70
N GLY A 10 -3.19 -13.72 5.20
CA GLY A 10 -2.04 -13.23 5.95
C GLY A 10 -2.37 -12.92 7.43
N PRO A 11 -1.54 -12.11 8.13
CA PRO A 11 -0.37 -11.39 7.61
C PRO A 11 0.80 -12.33 7.26
N TRP A 12 1.63 -11.91 6.30
CA TRP A 12 2.90 -12.57 5.98
C TRP A 12 4.07 -11.66 6.35
N GLY A 13 5.13 -12.22 6.93
CA GLY A 13 6.30 -11.47 7.37
C GLY A 13 6.49 -11.51 8.90
N GLY A 14 7.16 -10.49 9.44
CA GLY A 14 7.45 -10.36 10.87
C GLY A 14 6.36 -9.63 11.67
N SER A 15 6.55 -9.53 12.99
CA SER A 15 5.60 -8.90 13.93
C SER A 15 5.93 -7.44 14.28
N GLY A 16 6.86 -6.80 13.58
CA GLY A 16 7.25 -5.40 13.81
C GLY A 16 6.37 -4.41 13.03
N GLY A 17 6.46 -3.13 13.38
CA GLY A 17 5.70 -2.05 12.73
C GLY A 17 4.28 -1.88 13.27
N ALA A 18 3.49 -1.02 12.62
CA ALA A 18 2.08 -0.83 12.93
C ALA A 18 1.23 -1.74 12.04
N ALA A 19 0.34 -2.54 12.64
CA ALA A 19 -0.63 -3.32 11.88
C ALA A 19 -1.56 -2.39 11.11
N PHE A 20 -1.89 -2.77 9.87
CA PHE A 20 -2.81 -2.01 9.02
C PHE A 20 -3.78 -2.94 8.29
N ASP A 21 -5.01 -2.45 8.14
CA ASP A 21 -6.06 -3.00 7.28
C ASP A 21 -6.97 -1.82 6.89
N ASP A 22 -6.92 -1.40 5.63
CA ASP A 22 -7.70 -0.26 5.12
C ASP A 22 -9.18 -0.64 4.88
N GLY A 23 -9.53 -1.91 5.09
CA GLY A 23 -10.87 -2.45 4.87
C GLY A 23 -11.24 -2.55 3.39
N TYR A 24 -12.55 -2.56 3.13
CA TYR A 24 -13.07 -2.73 1.77
C TYR A 24 -13.33 -1.39 1.07
N SER A 25 -12.68 -1.18 -0.09
CA SER A 25 -12.95 -0.04 -0.97
C SER A 25 -13.98 -0.38 -2.04
N THR A 26 -15.08 0.36 -2.09
CA THR A 26 -16.10 0.24 -3.14
C THR A 26 -15.63 0.74 -4.50
N GLY A 27 -14.67 1.67 -4.54
CA GLY A 27 -14.11 2.25 -5.76
C GLY A 27 -12.90 1.48 -6.32
N GLY A 28 -12.53 0.37 -5.68
CA GLY A 28 -11.34 -0.41 -5.98
C GLY A 28 -10.03 0.31 -5.64
N ILE A 29 -8.92 -0.32 -6.04
CA ILE A 29 -7.57 0.24 -5.98
C ILE A 29 -7.25 0.84 -7.36
N LYS A 30 -6.72 2.06 -7.39
CA LYS A 30 -6.30 2.77 -8.63
C LYS A 30 -4.79 2.77 -8.79
N ARG A 31 -4.06 2.92 -7.69
CA ARG A 31 -2.60 2.91 -7.70
C ARG A 31 -2.05 2.33 -6.41
N VAL A 32 -0.98 1.56 -6.53
CA VAL A 32 -0.12 1.14 -5.42
C VAL A 32 1.29 1.59 -5.72
N THR A 33 1.88 2.35 -4.80
CA THR A 33 3.30 2.75 -4.87
C THR A 33 4.06 2.05 -3.76
N LEU A 34 5.05 1.25 -4.12
CA LEU A 34 5.99 0.65 -3.19
C LEU A 34 7.24 1.52 -3.12
N TYR A 35 7.58 1.98 -1.93
CA TYR A 35 8.83 2.68 -1.66
C TYR A 35 9.83 1.69 -1.10
N TYR A 36 10.99 1.59 -1.74
CA TYR A 36 12.06 0.70 -1.33
C TYR A 36 13.40 1.44 -1.26
N MET A 37 14.30 0.90 -0.44
CA MET A 37 15.67 1.35 -0.33
C MET A 37 16.53 0.15 0.00
N ASP A 38 17.66 0.01 -0.69
CA ASP A 38 18.52 -1.16 -0.62
C ASP A 38 17.69 -2.44 -0.89
N ASP A 39 17.64 -3.36 0.07
CA ASP A 39 17.06 -4.70 -0.09
C ASP A 39 15.67 -4.86 0.57
N TYR A 40 14.99 -3.77 0.96
CA TYR A 40 13.73 -3.86 1.69
C TYR A 40 12.71 -2.75 1.38
N LEU A 41 11.43 -3.10 1.60
CA LEU A 41 10.31 -2.17 1.50
C LEU A 41 10.26 -1.26 2.74
N ARG A 42 10.03 0.04 2.49
CA ARG A 42 9.95 1.10 3.51
C ARG A 42 8.55 1.65 3.69
N GLY A 43 7.76 1.61 2.62
CA GLY A 43 6.42 2.15 2.65
C GLY A 43 5.58 1.69 1.47
N LEU A 44 4.28 1.84 1.66
CA LEU A 44 3.21 1.49 0.75
C LEU A 44 2.25 2.70 0.70
N GLU A 45 2.08 3.29 -0.47
CA GLU A 45 0.97 4.21 -0.74
C GLU A 45 -0.10 3.48 -1.53
N VAL A 46 -1.35 3.53 -1.06
CA VAL A 46 -2.49 3.02 -1.82
C VAL A 46 -3.42 4.17 -2.14
N VAL A 47 -3.70 4.34 -3.43
CA VAL A 47 -4.73 5.24 -3.92
C VAL A 47 -5.93 4.39 -4.30
N TYR A 48 -7.02 4.57 -3.57
CA TYR A 48 -8.31 3.95 -3.84
C TYR A 48 -9.15 4.81 -4.81
N GLY A 49 -10.29 4.28 -5.26
CA GLY A 49 -11.28 5.08 -5.97
C GLY A 49 -11.68 6.35 -5.20
N LYS A 50 -12.34 7.30 -5.88
CA LYS A 50 -12.63 8.65 -5.35
C LYS A 50 -11.42 9.47 -4.88
N GLY A 51 -10.18 8.98 -5.05
CA GLY A 51 -8.95 9.70 -4.74
C GLY A 51 -8.44 9.57 -3.30
N THR A 52 -9.05 8.71 -2.48
CA THR A 52 -8.55 8.44 -1.12
C THR A 52 -7.15 7.84 -1.19
N THR A 53 -6.18 8.49 -0.54
CA THR A 53 -4.79 8.05 -0.49
C THR A 53 -4.44 7.68 0.95
N VAL A 54 -3.94 6.46 1.15
CA VAL A 54 -3.48 5.97 2.45
C VAL A 54 -1.99 5.63 2.36
N MET A 55 -1.24 5.97 3.42
CA MET A 55 0.19 5.71 3.55
C MET A 55 0.45 4.79 4.71
N HIS A 56 1.16 3.69 4.46
CA HIS A 56 1.72 2.80 5.46
C HIS A 56 3.24 2.85 5.39
N GLY A 57 3.92 3.07 6.52
CA GLY A 57 5.37 3.27 6.56
C GLY A 57 5.79 4.66 6.07
N ALA A 58 6.97 4.76 5.45
CA ALA A 58 7.60 6.04 5.08
C ALA A 58 7.83 6.19 3.57
N ARG A 59 7.59 7.40 3.04
CA ARG A 59 7.92 7.79 1.65
C ARG A 59 9.43 7.93 1.41
N VAL A 60 10.16 8.37 2.44
CA VAL A 60 11.61 8.61 2.44
C VAL A 60 12.14 8.25 3.83
N GLY A 61 13.30 7.60 3.92
CA GLY A 61 14.00 7.42 5.19
C GLY A 61 14.47 8.77 5.75
N THR A 62 14.53 8.90 7.07
CA THR A 62 14.87 10.14 7.81
C THR A 62 16.31 10.63 7.65
N SER A 63 17.01 10.30 6.57
CA SER A 63 18.38 10.77 6.35
C SER A 63 18.73 10.79 4.86
N VAL A 64 18.84 12.04 4.37
CA VAL A 64 19.66 12.49 3.24
C VAL A 64 19.32 11.90 1.86
N ALA A 65 18.53 12.65 1.09
CA ALA A 65 18.69 12.91 -0.35
C ALA A 65 19.05 11.76 -1.32
N LEU A 66 18.72 10.51 -1.02
CA LEU A 66 18.72 9.43 -2.01
C LEU A 66 17.28 9.22 -2.48
N GLN A 67 17.05 9.41 -3.77
CA GLN A 67 15.76 9.22 -4.43
C GLN A 67 15.29 7.79 -4.12
N PRO A 68 14.24 7.59 -3.31
CA PRO A 68 13.69 6.26 -3.09
C PRO A 68 13.31 5.66 -4.43
N GLY A 69 13.72 4.41 -4.66
CA GLY A 69 13.14 3.66 -5.76
C GLY A 69 11.64 3.50 -5.49
N ALA A 70 10.82 3.79 -6.50
CA ALA A 70 9.39 3.60 -6.43
C ALA A 70 8.96 2.63 -7.54
N VAL A 71 8.27 1.55 -7.15
CA VAL A 71 7.53 0.72 -8.10
C VAL A 71 6.07 1.16 -8.06
N ILE A 72 5.54 1.56 -9.22
CA ILE A 72 4.18 2.06 -9.36
C ILE A 72 3.38 1.04 -10.16
N PHE A 73 2.34 0.52 -9.52
CA PHE A 73 1.31 -0.27 -10.19
C PHE A 73 0.09 0.62 -10.36
N CYS A 74 -0.26 0.90 -11.61
CA CYS A 74 -1.46 1.64 -11.97
C CYS A 74 -2.46 0.69 -12.60
N TRP A 75 -3.70 0.76 -12.14
CA TRP A 75 -4.81 0.10 -12.80
C TRP A 75 -5.59 1.16 -13.55
N LEU A 76 -5.52 1.11 -14.88
CA LEU A 76 -6.52 1.76 -15.71
C LEU A 76 -7.82 0.95 -15.53
N HIS A 77 -8.90 1.60 -15.13
CA HIS A 77 -10.21 1.07 -15.44
C HIS A 77 -10.85 2.01 -16.45
N GLU A 78 -11.51 1.41 -17.44
CA GLU A 78 -12.49 2.05 -18.31
C GLU A 78 -13.72 2.50 -17.50
#